data_AF-A0A2I0NY53-F1
#
_entry.id   AF-A0A2I0NY53-F1
#
_cell.length_a   1.000
_cell.length_b   1.000
_cell.length_c   1.000
_cell.angle_alpha   90.00
_cell.angle_beta   90.00
_cell.angle_gamma   90.00
#
_symmetry.space_group_name_H-M   'P 1'
#
loop_
_entity.id
_entity.type
_entity.pdbx_description
1 polymer ?
#
loop_
_entity_poly.entity_id
_entity_poly.type
_entity_poly.pdbx_seq_one_letter_code
_entity_poly.pdbx_strand_id
1 'polypeptide(L)'
;MHAVSCPRTNSILGDGLPDLKNWIDVGIEFGLGTDNMMASSPDMFREMEYTSRVIRGMNRDAGSIDSRKILIAATLQGARTLKLEKDLGSLSPGKFASFIVLNTQDMNLRYSQDMFSAIVNRAGVQDINSIYIEGEKYK
;
A
#
# COMPACT_ATOMS: atom_id res chain seq x y z
N MET A 1 15.65 -11.26 -0.80
CA MET A 1 14.40 -12.04 -0.91
C MET A 1 13.26 -11.04 -1.00
N HIS A 2 12.33 -11.20 -1.95
CA HIS A 2 11.15 -10.35 -2.06
C HIS A 2 9.91 -11.21 -1.86
N ALA A 3 9.03 -10.79 -0.97
CA ALA A 3 7.76 -11.46 -0.69
C ALA A 3 6.58 -10.62 -1.17
N VAL A 4 5.43 -11.24 -1.34
CA VAL A 4 4.13 -10.57 -1.48
C VAL A 4 3.27 -11.00 -0.30
N SER A 5 2.63 -10.05 0.35
CA SER A 5 1.63 -10.33 1.38
C SER A 5 0.26 -9.89 0.89
N CYS A 6 -0.74 -10.75 1.13
CA CYS A 6 -2.16 -10.47 0.86
C CYS A 6 -3.00 -10.56 2.15
N PRO A 7 -2.74 -9.71 3.18
CA PRO A 7 -3.32 -9.89 4.50
C PRO A 7 -4.85 -9.99 4.53
N ARG A 8 -5.56 -9.25 3.68
CA ARG A 8 -7.04 -9.33 3.65
C ARG A 8 -7.52 -10.71 3.24
N THR A 9 -6.99 -11.26 2.15
CA THR A 9 -7.39 -12.59 1.66
C THR A 9 -6.95 -13.70 2.61
N ASN A 10 -5.71 -13.66 3.12
CA ASN A 10 -5.23 -14.64 4.10
C ASN A 10 -6.13 -14.70 5.34
N SER A 11 -6.66 -13.55 5.78
CA SER A 11 -7.55 -13.48 6.94
C SER A 11 -8.95 -14.03 6.66
N ILE A 12 -9.45 -13.84 5.44
CA ILE A 12 -10.74 -14.39 5.00
C ILE A 12 -10.66 -15.92 4.87
N LEU A 13 -9.55 -16.44 4.35
CA LEU A 13 -9.35 -17.88 4.15
C LEU A 13 -8.91 -18.62 5.41
N GLY A 14 -8.49 -17.89 6.46
CA GLY A 14 -8.04 -18.48 7.71
C GLY A 14 -6.60 -19.02 7.67
N ASP A 15 -5.79 -18.56 6.70
CA ASP A 15 -4.38 -18.98 6.54
C ASP A 15 -3.47 -18.44 7.65
N GLY A 16 -3.97 -17.46 8.41
CA GLY A 16 -3.19 -16.70 9.36
C GLY A 16 -2.40 -15.57 8.69
N LEU A 17 -1.77 -14.74 9.52
CA LEU A 17 -1.06 -13.55 9.07
C LEU A 17 0.43 -13.71 9.34
N PRO A 18 1.30 -13.45 8.35
CA PRO A 18 2.74 -13.43 8.59
C PRO A 18 3.08 -12.31 9.57
N ASP A 19 4.14 -12.51 10.36
CA ASP A 19 4.68 -11.46 11.22
C ASP A 19 5.43 -10.41 10.38
N LEU A 20 4.64 -9.53 9.75
CA LEU A 20 5.15 -8.47 8.89
C LEU A 20 6.03 -7.47 9.64
N LYS A 21 5.83 -7.31 10.96
CA LYS A 21 6.69 -6.46 11.78
C LYS A 21 8.07 -7.06 11.90
N ASN A 22 8.15 -8.35 12.25
CA ASN A 22 9.42 -9.06 12.32
C ASN A 22 10.12 -9.10 10.94
N TRP A 23 9.37 -9.26 9.85
CA TRP A 23 9.95 -9.17 8.50
C TRP A 23 10.66 -7.83 8.28
N ILE A 24 10.02 -6.71 8.63
CA ILE A 24 10.63 -5.39 8.52
C ILE A 24 11.87 -5.27 9.41
N ASP A 25 11.79 -5.77 10.65
CA ASP A 25 12.88 -5.66 11.63
C ASP A 25 14.13 -6.44 11.21
N VAL A 26 13.96 -7.58 10.53
CA VAL A 26 15.07 -8.39 10.01
C VAL A 26 15.45 -8.04 8.56
N GLY A 27 14.91 -6.96 8.01
CA GLY A 27 15.26 -6.44 6.68
C GLY A 27 14.64 -7.20 5.51
N ILE A 28 13.60 -8.00 5.74
CA ILE A 28 12.80 -8.62 4.67
C ILE A 28 11.82 -7.59 4.13
N GLU A 29 12.00 -7.24 2.86
CA GLU A 29 11.10 -6.34 2.17
C GLU A 29 9.94 -7.12 1.49
N PHE A 30 8.72 -6.58 1.54
CA PHE A 30 7.54 -7.18 0.94
C PHE A 30 6.69 -6.18 0.16
N GLY A 31 6.09 -6.66 -0.94
CA GLY A 31 5.02 -5.97 -1.66
C GLY A 31 3.65 -6.34 -1.11
N LEU A 32 2.64 -5.51 -1.38
CA LEU A 32 1.24 -5.85 -1.10
C LEU A 32 0.53 -6.35 -2.35
N GLY A 33 -0.36 -7.32 -2.16
CA GLY A 33 -1.27 -7.82 -3.20
C GLY A 33 -2.67 -8.04 -2.62
N THR A 34 -3.70 -7.93 -3.45
CA THR A 34 -5.09 -8.20 -3.03
C THR A 34 -5.45 -9.68 -3.12
N ASP A 35 -4.66 -10.47 -3.85
CA ASP A 35 -5.00 -11.83 -4.25
C ASP A 35 -6.28 -11.87 -5.12
N ASN A 36 -6.92 -13.02 -5.22
CA ASN A 36 -8.05 -13.31 -6.08
C ASN A 36 -9.33 -12.60 -5.65
N MET A 37 -10.11 -12.19 -6.66
CA MET A 37 -11.36 -11.44 -6.48
C MET A 37 -12.49 -12.23 -5.79
N MET A 38 -12.34 -13.55 -5.65
CA MET A 38 -13.35 -14.38 -4.96
C MET A 38 -13.33 -14.17 -3.46
N ALA A 39 -12.16 -13.90 -2.89
CA ALA A 39 -12.01 -13.63 -1.45
C ALA A 39 -12.09 -12.13 -1.14
N SER A 40 -11.39 -11.28 -1.91
CA SER A 40 -11.31 -9.85 -1.60
C SER A 40 -11.45 -8.97 -2.83
N SER A 41 -12.10 -7.80 -2.66
CA SER A 41 -12.16 -6.79 -3.71
C SER A 41 -10.77 -6.23 -4.02
N PRO A 42 -10.44 -5.95 -5.31
CA PRO A 42 -9.14 -5.44 -5.72
C PRO A 42 -8.99 -3.95 -5.36
N ASP A 43 -8.77 -3.69 -4.07
CA ASP A 43 -8.63 -2.35 -3.49
C ASP A 43 -7.36 -2.25 -2.65
N MET A 44 -6.34 -1.59 -3.22
CA MET A 44 -5.05 -1.39 -2.57
C MET A 44 -5.11 -0.44 -1.37
N PHE A 45 -6.08 0.48 -1.31
CA PHE A 45 -6.25 1.32 -0.11
C PHE A 45 -6.72 0.49 1.07
N ARG A 46 -7.68 -0.41 0.83
CA ARG A 46 -8.13 -1.34 1.88
C ARG A 46 -7.03 -2.32 2.27
N GLU A 47 -6.20 -2.76 1.33
CA GLU A 47 -5.04 -3.62 1.62
C GLU A 47 -4.02 -2.91 2.53
N MET A 48 -3.70 -1.65 2.23
CA MET A 48 -2.82 -0.82 3.06
C MET A 48 -3.40 -0.57 4.46
N GLU A 49 -4.67 -0.17 4.54
CA GLU A 49 -5.35 0.09 5.82
C GLU A 49 -5.37 -1.16 6.70
N TYR A 50 -5.75 -2.30 6.12
CA TYR A 50 -5.81 -3.57 6.83
C TYR A 50 -4.44 -4.00 7.33
N THR A 51 -3.41 -3.93 6.48
CA THR A 51 -2.02 -4.24 6.84
C THR A 51 -1.54 -3.38 8.02
N SER A 52 -1.76 -2.06 7.96
CA SER A 52 -1.42 -1.11 9.04
C SER A 52 -2.08 -1.50 10.36
N ARG A 53 -3.39 -1.81 10.34
CA ARG A 53 -4.15 -2.19 11.53
C ARG A 53 -3.71 -3.52 12.11
N VAL A 54 -3.48 -4.53 11.27
CA VAL A 54 -3.03 -5.85 11.70
C VAL A 54 -1.69 -5.75 12.41
N ILE A 55 -0.70 -5.07 11.81
CA ILE A 55 0.62 -4.93 12.43
C ILE A 55 0.50 -4.28 13.80
N ARG A 56 -0.26 -3.18 13.90
CA ARG A 56 -0.49 -2.46 15.17
C ARG A 56 -1.22 -3.30 16.20
N GLY A 57 -2.28 -4.00 15.78
CA GLY A 57 -3.11 -4.84 16.64
C GLY A 57 -2.35 -6.05 17.18
N MET A 58 -1.61 -6.76 16.33
CA MET A 58 -0.79 -7.92 16.73
C MET A 58 0.34 -7.52 17.68
N ASN A 59 0.96 -6.36 17.47
CA ASN A 59 2.03 -5.85 18.33
C ASN A 59 1.52 -5.07 19.55
N ARG A 60 0.20 -4.84 19.66
CA ARG A 60 -0.42 -4.00 20.71
C ARG A 60 0.22 -2.62 20.85
N ASP A 61 0.66 -2.06 19.72
CA ASP A 61 1.42 -0.82 19.68
C ASP A 61 1.04 0.01 18.45
N ALA A 62 0.50 1.20 18.69
CA ALA A 62 0.17 2.16 17.64
C ALA A 62 1.41 2.77 16.97
N GLY A 63 2.58 2.70 17.59
CA GLY A 63 3.85 3.16 17.01
C GLY A 63 4.59 2.09 16.19
N SER A 64 4.10 0.85 16.18
CA SER A 64 4.84 -0.30 15.64
C SER A 64 5.14 -0.23 14.14
N ILE A 65 4.47 0.63 13.38
CA ILE A 65 4.73 0.80 11.95
C ILE A 65 4.46 2.23 11.47
N ASP A 66 5.42 2.81 10.73
CA ASP A 66 5.22 4.05 10.00
C ASP A 66 4.39 3.77 8.72
N SER A 67 3.32 4.55 8.52
CA SER A 67 2.50 4.52 7.31
C SER A 67 3.33 4.68 6.02
N ARG A 68 4.47 5.38 6.06
CA ARG A 68 5.41 5.44 4.92
C ARG A 68 5.89 4.07 4.48
N LYS A 69 6.17 3.17 5.42
CA LYS A 69 6.62 1.79 5.11
C LYS A 69 5.52 1.00 4.41
N ILE A 70 4.26 1.18 4.82
CA ILE A 70 3.11 0.56 4.18
C ILE A 70 2.90 1.11 2.75
N LEU A 71 3.02 2.43 2.56
CA LEU A 71 2.92 3.03 1.24
C LEU A 71 4.06 2.55 0.31
N ILE A 72 5.28 2.41 0.83
CA ILE A 72 6.41 1.82 0.11
C ILE A 72 6.11 0.36 -0.28
N ALA A 73 5.53 -0.43 0.62
CA ALA A 73 5.11 -1.80 0.34
C ALA A 73 4.10 -1.87 -0.82
N ALA A 74 3.16 -0.92 -0.88
CA ALA A 74 2.17 -0.81 -1.95
C ALA A 74 2.71 -0.23 -3.28
N THR A 75 3.92 0.32 -3.30
CA THR A 75 4.48 1.03 -4.47
C THR A 75 5.86 0.51 -4.86
N LEU A 76 6.92 1.12 -4.34
CA LEU A 76 8.30 0.81 -4.68
C LEU A 76 8.65 -0.65 -4.42
N GLN A 77 8.17 -1.22 -3.31
CA GLN A 77 8.48 -2.61 -3.00
C GLN A 77 7.72 -3.58 -3.89
N GLY A 78 6.48 -3.28 -4.26
CA GLY A 78 5.76 -4.02 -5.29
C GLY A 78 6.53 -4.03 -6.61
N ALA A 79 7.04 -2.86 -7.04
CA ALA A 79 7.87 -2.76 -8.23
C ALA A 79 9.15 -3.60 -8.12
N ARG A 80 9.86 -3.56 -6.99
CA ARG A 80 11.06 -4.39 -6.75
C ARG A 80 10.75 -5.89 -6.78
N THR A 81 9.66 -6.31 -6.15
CA THR A 81 9.22 -7.71 -6.17
C THR A 81 8.97 -8.21 -7.59
N LEU A 82 8.48 -7.33 -8.48
CA LEU A 82 8.25 -7.60 -9.89
C LEU A 82 9.45 -7.31 -10.81
N LYS A 83 10.58 -6.84 -10.27
CA LYS A 83 11.77 -6.39 -11.04
C LYS A 83 11.49 -5.23 -12.01
N LEU A 84 10.56 -4.35 -11.64
CA LEU A 84 10.12 -3.17 -12.39
C LEU A 84 10.58 -1.87 -11.72
N GLU A 85 11.44 -1.94 -10.70
CA GLU A 85 11.87 -0.77 -9.94
C GLU A 85 12.72 0.23 -10.73
N LYS A 86 13.22 -0.15 -11.91
CA LYS A 86 13.89 0.78 -12.82
C LYS A 86 12.90 1.71 -13.51
N ASP A 87 11.68 1.25 -13.73
CA ASP A 87 10.70 1.94 -14.56
C ASP A 87 9.52 2.49 -13.75
N LEU A 88 9.18 1.84 -12.62
CA LEU A 88 7.98 2.10 -11.83
C LEU A 88 8.26 2.19 -10.32
N GLY A 89 7.20 2.43 -9.54
CA GLY A 89 7.20 2.34 -8.07
C GLY A 89 7.67 3.59 -7.33
N SER A 90 8.26 4.57 -8.02
CA SER A 90 8.59 5.88 -7.43
C SER A 90 8.52 7.00 -8.46
N LEU A 91 8.29 8.22 -7.99
CA LEU A 91 8.41 9.43 -8.80
C LEU A 91 9.87 9.89 -8.80
N SER A 92 10.61 9.56 -9.84
CA SER A 92 12.03 9.90 -9.97
C SER A 92 12.39 10.10 -11.45
N PRO A 93 13.33 11.00 -11.79
CA PRO A 93 13.75 11.19 -13.18
C PRO A 93 14.17 9.88 -13.85
N GLY A 94 13.76 9.68 -15.11
CA GLY A 94 14.06 8.48 -15.90
C GLY A 94 13.04 7.34 -15.77
N LYS A 95 12.08 7.43 -14.86
CA LYS A 95 10.99 6.45 -14.71
C LYS A 95 9.75 6.83 -15.53
N PHE A 96 8.89 5.85 -15.81
CA PHE A 96 7.59 6.12 -16.41
C PHE A 96 6.74 7.00 -15.49
N ALA A 97 6.04 7.95 -16.08
CA ALA A 97 5.11 8.84 -15.39
C ALA A 97 3.77 8.12 -15.10
N SER A 98 3.83 7.09 -14.26
CA SER A 98 2.68 6.29 -13.83
C SER A 98 2.35 6.58 -12.37
N PHE A 99 1.30 7.35 -12.12
CA PHE A 99 0.92 7.82 -10.79
C PHE A 99 -0.57 8.14 -10.67
N ILE A 100 -1.03 8.28 -9.44
CA ILE A 100 -2.37 8.75 -9.13
C ILE A 100 -2.30 10.13 -8.48
N VAL A 101 -3.30 10.97 -8.75
CA VAL A 101 -3.50 12.25 -8.09
C VAL A 101 -4.67 12.10 -7.13
N LEU A 102 -4.44 12.36 -5.85
CA LEU A 102 -5.46 12.31 -4.82
C LEU A 102 -6.01 13.71 -4.53
N ASN A 103 -7.34 13.83 -4.39
CA ASN A 103 -7.97 15.08 -3.99
C ASN A 103 -7.89 15.26 -2.47
N THR A 104 -7.02 16.16 -2.02
CA THR A 104 -6.80 16.42 -0.60
C THR A 104 -7.95 17.18 0.08
N GLN A 105 -8.93 17.65 -0.68
CA GLN A 105 -10.13 18.30 -0.14
C GLN A 105 -11.27 17.34 0.16
N ASP A 106 -11.17 16.07 -0.28
CA ASP A 106 -12.18 15.06 0.02
C ASP A 106 -12.18 14.68 1.50
N MET A 107 -13.33 14.22 2.00
CA MET A 107 -13.57 14.02 3.44
C MET A 107 -12.53 13.13 4.12
N ASN A 108 -11.97 12.15 3.42
CA ASN A 108 -10.97 11.23 3.97
C ASN A 108 -9.59 11.88 4.16
N LEU A 109 -9.28 12.93 3.40
CA LEU A 109 -7.94 13.53 3.34
C LEU A 109 -7.89 14.95 3.88
N ARG A 110 -9.02 15.66 3.86
CA ARG A 110 -9.13 17.03 4.34
C ARG A 110 -8.66 17.15 5.80
N TYR A 111 -7.96 18.26 6.07
CA TYR A 111 -7.40 18.61 7.39
C TYR A 111 -6.36 17.64 7.96
N SER A 112 -5.85 16.68 7.17
CA SER A 112 -4.80 15.79 7.65
C SER A 112 -3.50 16.54 7.94
N GLN A 113 -2.91 16.26 9.10
CA GLN A 113 -1.57 16.75 9.46
C GLN A 113 -0.47 15.80 8.97
N ASP A 114 -0.79 14.52 8.81
CA ASP A 114 0.09 13.49 8.26
C ASP A 114 -0.60 12.85 7.05
N MET A 115 -0.16 13.24 5.86
CA MET A 115 -0.71 12.72 4.62
C MET A 115 -0.37 11.24 4.39
N PHE A 116 0.76 10.73 4.89
CA PHE A 116 1.07 9.29 4.73
C PHE A 116 0.09 8.45 5.56
N SER A 117 -0.16 8.86 6.79
CA SER A 117 -1.16 8.20 7.64
C SER A 117 -2.57 8.30 7.06
N ALA A 118 -2.97 9.45 6.52
CA ALA A 118 -4.27 9.60 5.88
C ALA A 118 -4.42 8.74 4.61
N ILE A 119 -3.40 8.69 3.75
CA ILE A 119 -3.41 7.87 2.54
C ILE A 119 -3.53 6.39 2.90
N VAL A 120 -2.76 5.91 3.88
CA VAL A 120 -2.75 4.49 4.25
C VAL A 120 -4.02 4.08 4.99
N ASN A 121 -4.53 4.91 5.92
CA ASN A 121 -5.56 4.49 6.85
C ASN A 121 -6.96 5.04 6.55
N ARG A 122 -7.10 6.03 5.66
CA ARG A 122 -8.39 6.70 5.41
C ARG A 122 -8.75 6.82 3.94
N ALA A 123 -7.79 7.04 3.04
CA ALA A 123 -8.07 7.20 1.61
C ALA A 123 -8.79 5.97 1.02
N GLY A 124 -9.53 6.19 -0.05
CA GLY A 124 -10.14 5.17 -0.88
C GLY A 124 -10.17 5.56 -2.35
N VAL A 125 -10.73 4.68 -3.17
CA VAL A 125 -10.83 4.86 -4.63
C VAL A 125 -11.57 6.15 -5.01
N GLN A 126 -12.52 6.58 -4.18
CA GLN A 126 -13.27 7.82 -4.36
C GLN A 126 -12.41 9.09 -4.27
N ASP A 127 -11.27 9.05 -3.57
CA ASP A 127 -10.39 10.19 -3.39
C ASP A 127 -9.42 10.36 -4.59
N ILE A 128 -9.45 9.45 -5.58
CA ILE A 128 -8.65 9.56 -6.81
C ILE A 128 -9.28 10.58 -7.75
N ASN A 129 -8.58 11.70 -7.93
CA ASN A 129 -8.94 12.73 -8.90
C ASN A 129 -8.51 12.37 -10.32
N SER A 130 -7.30 11.82 -10.49
CA SER A 130 -6.80 11.46 -11.82
C SER A 130 -5.79 10.32 -11.76
N ILE A 131 -5.64 9.60 -12.86
CA ILE A 131 -4.70 8.49 -13.04
C ILE A 131 -3.89 8.78 -14.30
N TYR A 132 -2.57 8.70 -14.18
CA TYR A 132 -1.63 8.78 -15.28
C TYR A 132 -0.91 7.44 -15.44
N ILE A 133 -0.77 6.97 -16.68
CA ILE A 133 -0.04 5.76 -17.04
C ILE A 133 0.94 6.14 -18.15
N GLU A 134 2.24 6.01 -17.87
CA GLU A 134 3.32 6.33 -18.83
C GLU A 134 3.24 7.76 -19.40
N GLY A 135 2.71 8.71 -18.61
CA GLY A 135 2.53 10.11 -19.00
C GLY A 135 1.17 10.45 -19.60
N GLU A 136 0.37 9.45 -19.97
CA GLU A 136 -0.97 9.64 -20.54
C GLU A 136 -2.04 9.62 -19.45
N LYS A 137 -2.99 10.57 -19.53
CA LYS A 137 -4.11 10.62 -18.59
C LYS A 137 -5.12 9.53 -18.91
N TYR A 138 -5.31 8.59 -17.98
CA TYR A 138 -6.28 7.49 -18.09
C TYR A 138 -7.66 7.87 -17.53
N LYS A 139 -7.68 8.52 -16.36
CA LYS A 139 -8.89 9.01 -15.68
C LYS A 139 -8.64 10.40 -15.13
#